data_AF-A0A1Y2AV20-F1
#
_entry.id   AF-A0A1Y2AV20-F1
#
_cell.length_a   1.000
_cell.length_b   1.000
_cell.length_c   1.000
_cell.angle_alpha   90.00
_cell.angle_beta   90.00
_cell.angle_gamma   90.00
#
_symmetry.space_group_name_H-M   'P 1'
#
loop_
_entity.id
_entity.type
_entity.pdbx_description
1 polymer ?
#
loop_
_entity_poly.entity_id
_entity_poly.type
_entity_poly.pdbx_seq_one_letter_code
_entity_poly.pdbx_strand_id
1 'polypeptide(L)' 'SRSRPFPCPTCPKRFLRKQDLARHEATHTRDKKFVCSGCGTGFARQDALGRHTKSCMFNK' A
#
# COMPACT_ATOMS: atom_id res chain seq x y z
N SER A 1 -18.75 -2.07 -20.25
CA SER A 1 -18.40 -2.83 -19.03
C SER A 1 -16.99 -2.42 -18.57
N ARG A 2 -16.79 -2.04 -17.30
CA ARG A 2 -15.44 -1.76 -16.75
C ARG A 2 -14.68 -3.07 -16.61
N SER A 3 -14.13 -3.57 -17.72
CA SER A 3 -13.22 -4.73 -17.70
C SER A 3 -12.02 -4.38 -16.83
N ARG A 4 -11.69 -5.24 -15.86
CA ARG A 4 -10.50 -5.15 -15.01
C ARG A 4 -9.53 -6.24 -15.47
N PRO A 5 -8.74 -5.97 -16.52
CA PRO A 5 -7.97 -7.01 -17.19
C PRO A 5 -6.79 -7.51 -16.35
N PHE A 6 -6.43 -6.82 -15.25
CA PHE A 6 -5.29 -7.16 -14.42
C PHE A 6 -5.72 -7.88 -13.12
N PRO A 7 -5.79 -9.22 -13.09
CA PRO A 7 -6.08 -9.98 -11.88
C PRO A 7 -4.87 -10.05 -10.95
N CYS A 8 -5.13 -10.07 -9.64
CA CYS A 8 -4.11 -10.39 -8.65
C CYS A 8 -3.88 -11.91 -8.58
N PRO A 9 -2.63 -12.38 -8.56
CA PRO A 9 -2.34 -13.82 -8.53
C PRO A 9 -2.60 -14.46 -7.15
N THR A 10 -2.64 -13.67 -6.08
CA THR A 10 -2.75 -14.17 -4.69
C THR A 10 -4.14 -14.01 -4.08
N CYS A 11 -5.05 -13.26 -4.71
CA CYS A 11 -6.39 -13.01 -4.19
C CYS A 11 -7.37 -12.67 -5.32
N PRO A 12 -8.70 -12.71 -5.10
CA PRO A 12 -9.69 -12.55 -6.18
C PRO A 12 -9.84 -11.10 -6.71
N LYS A 13 -9.00 -10.16 -6.25
CA LYS A 13 -9.10 -8.75 -6.68
C LYS A 13 -8.59 -8.56 -8.11
N ARG A 14 -9.23 -7.64 -8.84
CA ARG A 14 -8.87 -7.25 -10.20
C ARG A 14 -8.76 -5.74 -10.33
N PHE A 15 -7.87 -5.27 -11.19
CA PHE A 15 -7.53 -3.86 -11.36
C PHE A 15 -7.69 -3.40 -12.81
N LEU A 16 -7.93 -2.10 -12.98
CA LEU A 16 -8.07 -1.46 -14.29
C LEU A 16 -6.72 -1.14 -14.92
N ARG A 17 -5.65 -0.96 -14.12
CA ARG A 17 -4.31 -0.58 -14.56
C ARG A 17 -3.28 -1.51 -13.94
N LYS A 18 -2.19 -1.78 -14.67
CA LYS A 18 -1.06 -2.60 -14.19
C LYS A 18 -0.38 -1.98 -12.96
N GLN A 19 -0.26 -0.66 -12.91
CA GLN A 19 0.31 0.05 -11.75
C GLN A 19 -0.51 -0.17 -10.47
N ASP A 20 -1.85 -0.22 -10.59
CA ASP A 20 -2.73 -0.48 -9.45
C ASP A 20 -2.58 -1.92 -8.94
N LEU A 21 -2.43 -2.89 -9.86
CA LEU A 21 -2.12 -4.28 -9.52
C LEU A 21 -0.77 -4.38 -8.80
N ALA A 22 0.31 -3.83 -9.36
CA ALA A 22 1.64 -3.87 -8.74
C ALA A 22 1.65 -3.23 -7.34
N ARG A 23 0.95 -2.10 -7.18
CA ARG A 23 0.77 -1.43 -5.89
C ARG A 23 0.01 -2.31 -4.88
N HIS A 24 -0.99 -3.06 -5.35
CA HIS A 24 -1.73 -3.99 -4.53
C HIS A 24 -0.90 -5.22 -4.15
N GLU A 25 -0.08 -5.75 -5.06
CA GLU A 25 0.79 -6.90 -4.78
C GLU A 25 1.75 -6.64 -3.62
N ALA A 26 2.27 -5.41 -3.51
CA ALA A 26 3.08 -4.98 -2.36
C ALA A 26 2.35 -5.07 -1.01
N THR A 27 1.01 -5.18 -0.98
CA THR A 27 0.26 -5.40 0.26
C THR A 27 0.26 -6.84 0.74
N HIS A 28 0.56 -7.80 -0.15
CA HIS A 28 0.69 -9.22 0.21
C HIS A 28 2.08 -9.54 0.76
N THR A 29 3.09 -8.78 0.34
CA THR A 29 4.41 -8.84 0.94
C THR A 29 4.35 -8.15 2.30
N ARG A 30 4.66 -8.86 3.39
CA ARG A 30 4.84 -8.27 4.75
C ARG A 30 6.01 -7.28 4.84
N ASP A 31 6.66 -7.00 3.71
CA ASP A 31 7.76 -6.08 3.54
C ASP A 31 7.28 -4.63 3.70
N LYS A 32 7.22 -4.19 4.96
CA LYS A 32 6.89 -2.83 5.34
C LYS A 32 8.15 -1.96 5.32
N LYS A 33 8.63 -1.64 4.11
CA LYS A 33 9.85 -0.85 3.89
C LYS A 33 9.81 0.55 4.48
N PHE A 34 8.61 1.11 4.69
CA PHE A 34 8.44 2.50 5.11
C PHE A 34 7.92 2.55 6.54
N VAL A 35 8.76 2.96 7.48
CA VAL A 35 8.43 2.99 8.90
C VAL A 35 8.27 4.43 9.38
N CYS A 36 7.22 4.70 10.15
CA CYS A 36 7.08 5.97 10.84
C CYS A 36 8.10 6.07 11.97
N SER A 37 8.94 7.10 11.96
CA SER A 37 9.94 7.34 13.00
C SER A 37 9.34 7.63 14.37
N GLY A 38 8.19 8.30 14.44
CA GLY A 38 7.56 8.67 15.72
C GLY A 38 6.87 7.50 16.44
N CYS A 39 6.15 6.64 15.72
CA CYS A 39 5.36 5.55 16.32
C CYS A 39 5.79 4.14 15.93
N GLY A 40 6.80 3.98 15.07
CA GLY A 40 7.27 2.67 14.59
C GLY A 40 6.32 1.93 13.65
N THR A 41 5.20 2.54 13.24
CA THR A 41 4.24 1.87 12.35
C THR A 41 4.83 1.69 10.95
N GLY A 42 4.90 0.44 10.49
CA GLY A 42 5.37 0.09 9.15
C GLY A 42 4.28 0.05 8.08
N PHE A 43 4.62 0.55 6.90
CA PHE A 43 3.78 0.64 5.70
C PHE A 43 4.50 0.03 4.50
N ALA A 44 3.73 -0.61 3.62
CA ALA A 44 4.26 -1.15 2.35
C ALA A 44 4.56 -0.05 1.31
N ARG A 45 4.08 1.20 1.52
CA ARG A 45 4.17 2.29 0.54
C ARG A 45 4.44 3.64 1.19
N GLN A 46 5.24 4.46 0.51
CA GLN A 46 5.64 5.79 0.97
C GLN A 46 4.46 6.78 1.09
N ASP A 47 3.51 6.76 0.16
CA ASP A 47 2.34 7.64 0.22
C ASP A 47 1.37 7.25 1.36
N ALA A 48 1.36 5.98 1.77
CA ALA A 48 0.63 5.54 2.95
C ALA A 48 1.29 6.08 4.23
N LEU A 49 2.63 6.00 4.32
CA LEU A 49 3.40 6.63 5.39
C LEU A 49 3.15 8.15 5.41
N GLY A 50 3.27 8.83 4.27
CA GLY A 50 3.11 10.28 4.18
C GLY A 50 1.71 10.80 4.55
N ARG A 51 0.66 9.99 4.36
CA ARG A 51 -0.68 10.30 4.90
C ARG A 51 -0.74 10.05 6.40
N HIS A 52 -0.15 8.96 6.87
CA HIS A 52 -0.10 8.63 8.29
C HIS A 52 0.68 9.66 9.11
N THR A 53 1.84 10.13 8.64
CA THR A 53 2.72 11.06 9.38
C THR A 53 2.01 12.35 9.76
N LYS A 54 1.07 12.83 8.94
CA LYS A 54 0.25 14.02 9.24
C LYS A 54 -0.75 13.79 10.37
N SER A 55 -1.22 12.57 10.54
CA SER A 55 -2.14 12.15 11.61
C SER A 55 -1.43 11.52 12.82
N CYS A 56 -0.13 11.28 12.73
CA CYS A 56 0.62 10.58 13.76
C CYS A 56 0.86 11.53 14.94
N MET A 57 0.21 11.24 16.06
CA MET A 57 0.28 12.06 17.28
C MET A 57 1.68 12.02 17.96
N PHE A 58 2.50 11.02 17.63
CA PHE A 58 3.90 10.90 18.06
C PHE A 58 4.88 11.67 17.17
N ASN A 59 4.37 12.41 16.17
CA ASN A 59 5.18 13.19 15.22
C ASN A 59 5.24 14.67 15.63
N LYS A 60 5.11 14.96 16.93
CA LYS A 60 5.35 16.25 17.55
C LYS A 60 6.55 16.15 18.47
#